data_AF-A0A920KMA0-F1
#
_entry.id   AF-A0A920KMA0-F1
#
_cell.length_a   1.000
_cell.length_b   1.000
_cell.length_c   1.000
_cell.angle_alpha   90.00
_cell.angle_beta   90.00
_cell.angle_gamma   90.00
#
_symmetry.space_group_name_H-M   'P 1'
#
loop_
_entity.id
_entity.type
_entity.pdbx_description
1 polymer ?
#
loop_
_entity_poly.entity_id
_entity_poly.type
_entity_poly.pdbx_seq_one_letter_code
_entity_poly.pdbx_strand_id
1 'polypeptide(L)'
;MKYLYLISIFLAFNLKNLSAYQEITIQKDSNLQNYQELLLRINNSITEEDIISSIEKNIYNINFSNTQISLNVDVDNLSKDLYAKNINHNLFFLNCSLLENFFKFNNKFENCPNFIIQNFEKDSYIYLNFNENYFRLQKFSKNINLKSLWFQLLDKNKSSYQLFIDPSNYKKLKYFTGLEPKILSYEQNKLLLDFENIYDDKQINFLVNFF
;
A
#
# COMPACT_ATOMS: atom_id res chain seq x y z
N MET A 1 -18.17 45.40 -3.40
CA MET A 1 -18.02 44.15 -4.17
C MET A 1 -16.59 43.93 -4.72
N LYS A 2 -15.52 44.26 -3.97
CA LYS A 2 -14.12 43.92 -4.36
C LYS A 2 -13.45 42.92 -3.41
N TYR A 3 -13.95 42.79 -2.18
CA TYR A 3 -13.38 41.89 -1.17
C TYR A 3 -13.95 40.46 -1.20
N LEU A 4 -15.09 40.23 -1.87
CA LEU A 4 -15.69 38.90 -2.02
C LEU A 4 -14.92 37.99 -2.99
N TYR A 5 -14.21 38.56 -3.97
CA TYR A 5 -13.42 37.80 -4.96
C TYR A 5 -12.07 37.30 -4.43
N LEU A 6 -11.51 37.94 -3.41
CA LEU A 6 -10.27 37.48 -2.76
C LEU A 6 -10.53 36.32 -1.79
N ILE A 7 -11.72 36.29 -1.17
CA ILE A 7 -12.15 35.21 -0.28
C ILE A 7 -12.46 33.93 -1.07
N SER A 8 -13.01 34.03 -2.28
CA SER A 8 -13.28 32.86 -3.13
C SER A 8 -12.00 32.21 -3.68
N ILE A 9 -10.95 32.99 -3.96
CA ILE A 9 -9.66 32.45 -4.39
C ILE A 9 -8.96 31.75 -3.22
N PHE A 10 -9.02 32.29 -2.00
CA PHE A 10 -8.49 31.60 -0.82
C PHE A 10 -9.27 30.32 -0.46
N LEU A 11 -10.58 30.25 -0.71
CA LEU A 11 -11.36 29.03 -0.53
C LEU A 11 -11.10 27.98 -1.62
N ALA A 12 -10.81 28.41 -2.86
CA ALA A 12 -10.49 27.50 -3.96
C ALA A 12 -9.10 26.82 -3.79
N PHE A 13 -8.14 27.47 -3.13
CA PHE A 13 -6.82 26.88 -2.86
C PHE A 13 -6.74 26.04 -1.58
N ASN A 14 -7.74 26.11 -0.69
CA ASN A 14 -7.79 25.32 0.55
C ASN A 14 -8.60 24.01 0.45
N LEU A 15 -9.07 23.65 -0.75
CA LEU A 15 -9.85 22.42 -1.00
C LEU A 15 -9.14 21.42 -1.93
N LYS A 16 -7.83 21.54 -2.15
CA LYS A 16 -7.05 20.34 -2.43
C LYS A 16 -6.97 19.59 -1.11
N ASN A 17 -7.69 18.47 -1.00
CA ASN A 17 -7.65 17.56 0.13
C ASN A 17 -6.22 17.49 0.69
N LEU A 18 -5.97 18.08 1.86
CA LEU A 18 -4.72 17.96 2.60
C LEU A 18 -4.43 16.48 2.96
N SER A 19 -5.43 15.60 2.81
CA SER A 19 -5.33 14.15 2.95
C SER A 19 -4.85 13.40 1.69
N ALA A 20 -4.66 14.07 0.54
CA ALA A 20 -4.33 13.39 -0.73
C ALA A 20 -2.83 13.07 -0.88
N TYR A 21 -1.99 13.73 -0.09
CA TYR A 21 -0.54 13.60 -0.18
C TYR A 21 0.00 12.81 1.01
N GLN A 22 0.71 11.72 0.72
CA GLN A 22 1.50 11.00 1.70
C GLN A 22 2.90 11.60 1.77
N GLU A 23 3.33 12.01 2.96
CA GLU A 23 4.73 12.40 3.19
C GLU A 23 5.61 11.15 3.27
N ILE A 24 6.70 11.19 2.52
CA ILE A 24 7.69 10.13 2.42
C ILE A 24 9.03 10.68 2.84
N THR A 25 9.70 9.95 3.73
CA THR A 25 11.08 10.22 4.11
C THR A 25 11.96 9.02 3.78
N ILE A 26 13.02 9.26 3.02
CA ILE A 26 14.00 8.26 2.60
C ILE A 26 15.35 8.64 3.18
N GLN A 27 15.99 7.71 3.88
CA GLN A 27 17.37 7.89 4.34
C GLN A 27 18.31 7.87 3.13
N LYS A 28 19.21 8.86 3.05
CA LYS A 28 20.24 8.89 2.01
C LYS A 28 21.27 7.81 2.28
N ASP A 29 21.54 7.01 1.26
CA ASP A 29 22.66 6.08 1.22
C ASP A 29 23.57 6.45 0.03
N SER A 30 24.67 5.71 -0.13
CA SER A 30 25.63 5.96 -1.21
C SER A 30 25.02 5.86 -2.62
N ASN A 31 23.85 5.22 -2.76
CA ASN A 31 23.18 4.93 -4.02
C ASN A 31 22.04 5.92 -4.33
N LEU A 32 21.87 6.96 -3.50
CA LEU A 32 20.81 7.96 -3.63
C LEU A 32 21.40 9.39 -3.67
N GLN A 33 22.13 9.66 -4.74
CA GLN A 33 22.88 10.88 -5.00
C GLN A 33 22.09 11.91 -5.81
N ASN A 34 21.16 11.47 -6.65
CA ASN A 34 20.42 12.35 -7.55
C ASN A 34 18.92 12.00 -7.67
N TYR A 35 18.19 12.87 -8.37
CA TYR A 35 16.75 12.75 -8.55
C TYR A 35 16.34 11.51 -9.37
N GLN A 36 17.14 11.09 -10.35
CA GLN A 36 16.83 9.88 -11.14
C GLN A 36 16.94 8.62 -10.30
N GLU A 37 17.94 8.54 -9.42
CA GLU A 37 18.08 7.44 -8.46
C GLU A 37 16.92 7.40 -7.46
N LEU A 38 16.39 8.56 -7.07
CA LEU A 38 15.17 8.64 -6.25
C LEU A 38 13.97 8.04 -6.98
N LEU A 39 13.73 8.44 -8.23
CA LEU A 39 12.64 7.90 -9.03
C LEU A 39 12.78 6.39 -9.23
N LEU A 40 13.99 5.91 -9.52
CA LEU A 40 14.29 4.47 -9.65
C LEU A 40 14.04 3.71 -8.36
N ARG A 41 14.42 4.27 -7.21
CA ARG A 41 14.17 3.64 -5.90
C ARG A 41 12.67 3.53 -5.63
N ILE A 42 11.89 4.58 -5.92
CA ILE A 42 10.44 4.56 -5.80
C ILE A 42 9.82 3.54 -6.76
N ASN A 43 10.23 3.53 -8.04
CA ASN A 43 9.79 2.55 -9.04
C ASN A 43 9.96 1.11 -8.53
N ASN A 44 11.17 0.79 -8.10
CA ASN A 44 11.58 -0.52 -7.61
C ASN A 44 10.91 -0.96 -6.30
N SER A 45 10.17 -0.05 -5.65
CA SER A 45 9.42 -0.29 -4.41
C SER A 45 7.92 -0.47 -4.65
N ILE A 46 7.43 -0.15 -5.85
CA ILE A 46 6.01 -0.13 -6.21
C ILE A 46 5.65 -1.26 -7.18
N THR A 47 6.49 -1.51 -8.19
CA THR A 47 6.22 -2.46 -9.28
C THR A 47 7.51 -3.00 -9.90
N GLU A 48 7.39 -4.03 -10.73
CA GLU A 48 8.47 -4.52 -11.62
C GLU A 48 8.53 -3.75 -12.94
N GLU A 49 7.47 -3.02 -13.30
CA GLU A 49 7.40 -2.25 -14.54
C GLU A 49 8.08 -0.87 -14.42
N ASP A 50 8.43 -0.26 -15.55
CA ASP A 50 8.93 1.12 -15.57
C ASP A 50 7.77 2.11 -15.55
N ILE A 51 7.61 2.78 -14.41
CA ILE A 51 6.58 3.79 -14.15
C ILE A 51 7.16 5.15 -13.76
N ILE A 52 8.44 5.40 -14.09
CA ILE A 52 9.16 6.63 -13.69
C ILE A 52 8.36 7.89 -14.05
N SER A 53 7.82 7.95 -15.28
CA SER A 53 7.00 9.10 -15.73
C SER A 53 5.72 9.29 -14.90
N SER A 54 5.08 8.20 -14.47
CA SER A 54 3.92 8.24 -13.59
C SER A 54 4.30 8.70 -12.18
N ILE A 55 5.45 8.27 -11.66
CA ILE A 55 5.96 8.73 -10.35
C ILE A 55 6.26 10.23 -10.41
N GLU A 56 7.04 10.68 -11.39
CA GLU A 56 7.46 12.07 -11.54
C GLU A 56 6.28 13.05 -11.55
N LYS A 57 5.19 12.69 -12.24
CA LYS A 57 3.95 13.50 -12.28
C LYS A 57 3.25 13.60 -10.92
N ASN A 58 3.49 12.65 -10.01
CA ASN A 58 2.75 12.48 -8.76
C ASN A 58 3.59 12.75 -7.50
N ILE A 59 4.82 13.25 -7.65
CA ILE A 59 5.67 13.67 -6.54
C ILE A 59 5.80 15.19 -6.47
N TYR A 60 5.85 15.71 -5.24
CA TYR A 60 5.81 17.14 -4.95
C TYR A 60 6.70 17.47 -3.76
N ASN A 61 7.05 18.75 -3.59
CA ASN A 61 7.72 19.29 -2.40
C ASN A 61 8.99 18.54 -2.00
N ILE A 62 9.81 18.16 -2.98
CA ILE A 62 11.03 17.38 -2.73
C ILE A 62 12.06 18.27 -2.04
N ASN A 63 12.54 17.81 -0.89
CA ASN A 63 13.58 18.48 -0.12
C ASN A 63 14.75 17.51 0.13
N PHE A 64 15.92 17.90 -0.36
CA PHE A 64 17.17 17.18 -0.19
C PHE A 64 17.94 17.76 1.01
N SER A 65 17.92 17.06 2.14
CA SER A 65 18.79 17.36 3.28
C SER A 65 20.08 16.56 3.22
N ASN A 66 21.00 16.75 4.15
CA ASN A 66 22.27 16.01 4.15
C ASN A 66 22.09 14.51 4.42
N THR A 67 21.11 14.12 5.23
CA THR A 67 20.92 12.73 5.69
C THR A 67 19.68 12.06 5.11
N GLN A 68 18.69 12.84 4.65
CA GLN A 68 17.42 12.30 4.18
C GLN A 68 16.87 13.11 2.99
N ILE A 69 15.98 12.46 2.22
CA ILE A 69 15.13 13.09 1.22
C ILE A 69 13.71 13.02 1.75
N SER A 70 13.02 14.15 1.77
CA SER A 70 11.58 14.22 2.07
C SER A 70 10.83 14.65 0.82
N LEU A 71 9.68 14.03 0.56
CA LEU A 71 8.81 14.38 -0.56
C LEU A 71 7.35 14.04 -0.23
N ASN A 72 6.44 14.63 -0.99
CA ASN A 72 5.02 14.31 -0.94
C ASN A 72 4.63 13.50 -2.18
N VAL A 73 3.85 12.44 -2.00
CA VAL A 73 3.33 11.62 -3.10
C VAL A 73 1.81 11.67 -3.10
N ASP A 74 1.23 12.00 -4.25
CA ASP A 74 -0.21 11.84 -4.49
C ASP A 74 -0.52 10.37 -4.77
N VAL A 75 -0.64 9.57 -3.70
CA VAL A 75 -0.79 8.12 -3.79
C VAL A 75 -2.09 7.76 -4.50
N ASP A 76 -3.16 8.51 -4.27
CA ASP A 76 -4.46 8.28 -4.92
C ASP A 76 -4.39 8.50 -6.43
N ASN A 77 -3.75 9.57 -6.88
CA ASN A 77 -3.64 9.84 -8.31
C ASN A 77 -2.62 8.90 -8.99
N LEU A 78 -1.50 8.59 -8.33
CA LEU A 78 -0.55 7.60 -8.82
C LEU A 78 -1.21 6.22 -8.98
N SER A 79 -1.92 5.78 -7.95
CA SER A 79 -2.74 4.57 -7.95
C SER A 79 -3.69 4.52 -9.15
N LYS A 80 -4.50 5.56 -9.35
CA LYS A 80 -5.42 5.67 -10.50
C LYS A 80 -4.69 5.61 -11.84
N ASP A 81 -3.59 6.36 -11.99
CA ASP A 81 -2.77 6.39 -13.20
C ASP A 81 -2.22 4.99 -13.54
N LEU A 82 -1.75 4.23 -12.55
CA LEU A 82 -1.23 2.88 -12.72
C LEU A 82 -2.33 1.87 -13.06
N TYR A 83 -3.50 1.97 -12.41
CA TYR A 83 -4.64 1.12 -12.74
C TYR A 83 -5.15 1.34 -14.16
N ALA A 84 -5.23 2.59 -14.62
CA ALA A 84 -5.63 2.89 -15.99
C ALA A 84 -4.67 2.28 -17.03
N LYS A 85 -3.41 2.04 -16.66
CA LYS A 85 -2.39 1.39 -17.49
C LYS A 85 -2.34 -0.14 -17.32
N ASN A 86 -3.20 -0.72 -16.49
CA ASN A 86 -3.18 -2.14 -16.14
C ASN A 86 -1.83 -2.60 -15.58
N ILE A 87 -1.14 -1.71 -14.84
CA ILE A 87 0.15 -2.00 -14.24
C ILE A 87 -0.06 -2.58 -12.86
N ASN A 88 0.56 -3.73 -12.63
CA ASN A 88 0.51 -4.32 -11.30
C ASN A 88 1.38 -3.55 -10.32
N HIS A 89 0.86 -3.20 -9.15
CA HIS A 89 1.58 -2.38 -8.20
C HIS A 89 1.09 -2.55 -6.77
N ASN A 90 1.98 -2.24 -5.83
CA ASN A 90 1.63 -2.10 -4.43
C ASN A 90 2.17 -0.78 -3.87
N LEU A 91 1.26 0.19 -3.70
CA LEU A 91 1.53 1.47 -3.06
C LEU A 91 1.28 1.44 -1.55
N PHE A 92 0.77 0.33 -1.03
CA PHE A 92 0.52 0.15 0.38
C PHE A 92 1.85 0.13 1.13
N PHE A 93 1.92 0.76 2.30
CA PHE A 93 3.17 0.91 3.06
C PHE A 93 4.37 1.41 2.24
N LEU A 94 4.15 2.36 1.32
CA LEU A 94 5.21 2.89 0.46
C LEU A 94 6.45 3.36 1.25
N ASN A 95 6.26 4.01 2.40
CA ASN A 95 7.36 4.41 3.28
C ASN A 95 8.20 3.22 3.74
N CYS A 96 7.58 2.08 4.00
CA CYS A 96 8.27 0.86 4.40
C CYS A 96 8.98 0.18 3.22
N SER A 97 8.33 0.10 2.06
CA SER A 97 8.94 -0.53 0.88
C SER A 97 10.16 0.23 0.34
N LEU A 98 10.30 1.51 0.70
CA LEU A 98 11.46 2.34 0.43
C LEU A 98 12.63 2.15 1.41
N LEU A 99 12.40 1.52 2.57
CA LEU A 99 13.46 1.25 3.54
C LEU A 99 14.50 0.31 2.94
N GLU A 100 15.75 0.59 3.27
CA GLU A 100 16.84 -0.31 2.88
C GLU A 100 16.56 -1.71 3.45
N ASN A 101 16.77 -2.74 2.63
CA ASN A 101 16.59 -4.13 3.02
C ASN A 101 15.15 -4.55 3.34
N PHE A 102 14.11 -3.75 3.07
CA PHE A 102 12.71 -4.15 3.31
C PHE A 102 12.36 -5.53 2.72
N PHE A 103 12.81 -5.80 1.50
CA PHE A 103 12.61 -7.07 0.80
C PHE A 103 13.65 -8.15 1.15
N LYS A 104 14.13 -8.19 2.40
CA LYS A 104 14.95 -9.28 2.94
C LYS A 104 14.23 -9.93 4.12
N PHE A 105 14.41 -11.23 4.27
CA PHE A 105 13.84 -11.99 5.39
C PHE A 105 14.43 -11.58 6.73
N ASN A 106 13.62 -11.69 7.78
CA ASN A 106 13.97 -11.57 9.19
C ASN A 106 14.58 -10.22 9.59
N ASN A 107 14.38 -9.17 8.79
CA ASN A 107 14.65 -7.81 9.22
C ASN A 107 13.66 -7.36 10.29
N LYS A 108 14.06 -6.41 11.13
CA LYS A 108 13.18 -5.81 12.13
C LYS A 108 13.09 -4.32 11.87
N PHE A 109 11.86 -3.82 11.80
CA PHE A 109 11.55 -2.41 11.69
C PHE A 109 10.59 -2.06 12.83
N GLU A 110 10.73 -0.87 13.41
CA GLU A 110 9.91 -0.45 14.54
C GLU A 110 8.44 -0.25 14.13
N ASN A 111 8.22 0.41 12.98
CA ASN A 111 6.88 0.81 12.53
C ASN A 111 6.53 0.28 11.13
N CYS A 112 7.19 -0.80 10.68
CA CYS A 112 6.95 -1.40 9.38
C CYS A 112 6.82 -2.92 9.48
N PRO A 113 5.99 -3.54 8.63
CA PRO A 113 5.94 -4.98 8.55
C PRO A 113 7.26 -5.54 8.03
N ASN A 114 7.52 -6.80 8.31
CA ASN A 114 8.70 -7.52 7.84
C ASN A 114 8.35 -8.92 7.33
N PHE A 115 9.12 -9.38 6.35
CA PHE A 115 9.00 -10.76 5.87
C PHE A 115 9.75 -11.69 6.83
N ILE A 116 9.08 -12.76 7.28
CA ILE A 116 9.71 -13.81 8.08
C ILE A 116 9.43 -15.18 7.49
N ILE A 117 10.24 -16.15 7.91
CA ILE A 117 10.01 -17.57 7.61
C ILE A 117 9.69 -18.28 8.93
N GLN A 118 8.57 -18.98 8.97
CA GLN A 118 8.23 -19.86 10.09
C GLN A 118 7.98 -21.28 9.61
N ASN A 119 8.36 -22.24 10.44
CA ASN A 119 8.12 -23.65 10.20
C ASN A 119 6.78 -24.07 10.79
N PHE A 120 6.00 -24.81 10.03
CA PHE A 120 4.78 -25.45 10.48
C PHE A 120 4.84 -26.92 10.06
N GLU A 121 4.91 -27.81 11.05
CA GLU A 121 5.20 -29.23 10.84
C GLU A 121 6.47 -29.46 10.01
N LYS A 122 6.35 -30.00 8.79
CA LYS A 122 7.46 -30.32 7.89
C LYS A 122 7.73 -29.24 6.85
N ASP A 123 6.88 -28.22 6.79
CA ASP A 123 6.92 -27.19 5.77
C ASP A 123 7.31 -25.82 6.34
N SER A 124 8.02 -25.03 5.55
CA SER A 124 8.32 -23.64 5.87
C SER A 124 7.41 -22.72 5.06
N TYR A 125 6.93 -21.64 5.68
CA TYR A 125 6.06 -20.66 5.05
C TYR A 125 6.61 -19.26 5.26
N ILE A 126 6.34 -18.40 4.28
CA ILE A 126 6.63 -16.98 4.32
C ILE A 126 5.44 -16.27 4.96
N TYR A 127 5.72 -15.41 5.91
CA TYR A 127 4.73 -14.55 6.54
C TYR A 127 5.13 -13.09 6.39
N LEU A 128 4.12 -12.22 6.27
CA LEU A 128 4.25 -10.83 6.64
C LEU A 128 3.95 -10.71 8.13
N ASN A 129 4.83 -10.10 8.90
CA ASN A 129 4.69 -9.91 10.33
C ASN A 129 4.60 -8.42 10.66
N PHE A 130 3.68 -8.03 11.54
CA PHE A 130 3.62 -6.69 12.12
C PHE A 130 3.00 -6.78 13.51
N ASN A 131 3.73 -6.33 14.55
CA ASN A 131 3.27 -6.38 15.94
C ASN A 131 2.68 -7.75 16.36
N GLU A 132 3.39 -8.84 16.04
CA GLU A 132 3.00 -10.23 16.34
C GLU A 132 1.74 -10.73 15.58
N ASN A 133 1.20 -9.93 14.66
CA ASN A 133 0.22 -10.40 13.69
C ASN A 133 0.96 -11.03 12.50
N TYR A 134 0.66 -12.30 12.23
CA TYR A 134 1.31 -13.08 11.18
C TYR A 134 0.31 -13.38 10.05
N PHE A 135 0.59 -12.87 8.86
CA PHE A 135 -0.18 -13.19 7.66
C PHE A 135 0.62 -14.12 6.75
N ARG A 136 0.10 -15.34 6.56
CA ARG A 136 0.76 -16.35 5.71
C ARG A 136 0.62 -15.98 4.24
N LEU A 137 1.74 -15.71 3.59
CA LEU A 137 1.77 -15.34 2.18
C LEU A 137 1.80 -16.58 1.29
N GLN A 138 2.78 -17.46 1.46
CA GLN A 138 2.92 -18.68 0.65
C GLN A 138 3.91 -19.66 1.28
N LYS A 139 3.96 -20.88 0.73
CA LYS A 139 5.00 -21.86 1.07
C LYS A 139 6.38 -21.35 0.62
N PHE A 140 7.38 -21.52 1.48
CA PHE A 140 8.74 -21.05 1.21
C PHE A 140 9.42 -21.92 0.14
N SER A 141 10.17 -21.27 -0.75
CA SER A 141 11.08 -21.91 -1.70
C SER A 141 12.36 -21.07 -1.82
N LYS A 142 13.49 -21.70 -2.19
CA LYS A 142 14.80 -21.03 -2.24
C LYS A 142 14.87 -19.88 -3.24
N ASN A 143 14.06 -19.92 -4.30
CA ASN A 143 14.13 -18.97 -5.42
C ASN A 143 13.05 -17.88 -5.33
N ILE A 144 12.51 -17.65 -4.13
CA ILE A 144 11.39 -16.74 -3.98
C ILE A 144 11.81 -15.28 -4.11
N ASN A 145 11.05 -14.51 -4.89
CA ASN A 145 11.21 -13.07 -5.00
C ASN A 145 10.19 -12.37 -4.08
N LEU A 146 10.68 -11.75 -3.00
CA LEU A 146 9.83 -11.03 -2.04
C LEU A 146 9.18 -9.78 -2.64
N LYS A 147 9.81 -9.13 -3.62
CA LYS A 147 9.21 -7.99 -4.32
C LYS A 147 8.00 -8.42 -5.14
N SER A 148 8.16 -9.47 -5.93
CA SER A 148 7.07 -10.01 -6.74
C SER A 148 5.89 -10.42 -5.85
N LEU A 149 6.17 -11.13 -4.74
CA LEU A 149 5.15 -11.49 -3.75
C LEU A 149 4.47 -10.27 -3.11
N TRP A 150 5.23 -9.20 -2.87
CA TRP A 150 4.72 -7.95 -2.31
C TRP A 150 3.82 -7.21 -3.29
N PHE A 151 4.23 -7.09 -4.55
CA PHE A 151 3.44 -6.44 -5.58
C PHE A 151 2.14 -7.22 -5.80
N GLN A 152 2.24 -8.55 -5.86
CA GLN A 152 1.13 -9.50 -5.96
C GLN A 152 0.15 -9.49 -4.79
N LEU A 153 0.52 -8.89 -3.66
CA LEU A 153 -0.27 -8.94 -2.44
C LEU A 153 -1.62 -8.22 -2.59
N LEU A 154 -1.70 -7.18 -3.41
CA LEU A 154 -2.91 -6.36 -3.59
C LEU A 154 -3.29 -6.20 -5.07
N ASP A 155 -2.89 -7.15 -5.91
CA ASP A 155 -3.29 -7.23 -7.32
C ASP A 155 -4.78 -7.14 -7.49
N LYS A 156 -5.20 -6.32 -8.44
CA LYS A 156 -6.61 -6.16 -8.71
C LYS A 156 -7.10 -7.25 -9.66
N ASN A 157 -7.98 -8.10 -9.16
CA ASN A 157 -8.75 -9.01 -9.98
C ASN A 157 -10.23 -8.90 -9.63
N LYS A 158 -11.06 -8.61 -10.64
CA LYS A 158 -12.50 -8.47 -10.43
C LYS A 158 -13.05 -9.83 -9.98
N SER A 159 -13.52 -9.86 -8.75
CA SER A 159 -14.03 -11.05 -8.09
C SER A 159 -15.37 -10.74 -7.45
N SER A 160 -16.22 -11.77 -7.40
CA SER A 160 -17.48 -11.74 -6.66
C SER A 160 -17.52 -12.96 -5.76
N TYR A 161 -17.71 -12.73 -4.47
CA TYR A 161 -17.73 -13.78 -3.47
C TYR A 161 -18.46 -13.33 -2.21
N GLN A 162 -18.79 -14.31 -1.37
CA GLN A 162 -19.36 -14.08 -0.06
C GLN A 162 -18.29 -14.22 1.01
N LEU A 163 -18.28 -13.32 1.99
CA LEU A 163 -17.29 -13.30 3.05
C LEU A 163 -17.94 -13.18 4.42
N PHE A 164 -17.48 -14.00 5.36
CA PHE A 164 -17.81 -13.86 6.78
C PHE A 164 -16.77 -12.99 7.48
N ILE A 165 -17.20 -11.89 8.09
CA ILE A 165 -16.33 -11.04 8.92
C ILE A 165 -16.93 -10.77 10.29
N ASP A 166 -16.09 -10.41 11.26
CA ASP A 166 -16.58 -9.86 12.52
C ASP A 166 -17.22 -8.48 12.28
N PRO A 167 -18.34 -8.14 12.95
CA PRO A 167 -19.00 -6.85 12.77
C PRO A 167 -18.09 -5.63 12.99
N SER A 168 -17.11 -5.74 13.90
CA SER A 168 -16.11 -4.69 14.17
C SER A 168 -15.25 -4.35 12.96
N ASN A 169 -15.11 -5.30 12.02
CA ASN A 169 -14.24 -5.19 10.87
C ASN A 169 -14.93 -4.57 9.64
N TYR A 170 -16.26 -4.44 9.64
CA TYR A 170 -17.01 -3.89 8.52
C TYR A 170 -16.58 -2.45 8.16
N LYS A 171 -16.35 -1.61 9.17
CA LYS A 171 -15.89 -0.24 8.98
C LYS A 171 -14.48 -0.18 8.37
N LYS A 172 -13.58 -1.07 8.79
CA LYS A 172 -12.22 -1.18 8.24
C LYS A 172 -12.27 -1.60 6.78
N LEU A 173 -13.07 -2.62 6.46
CA LEU A 173 -13.28 -3.09 5.09
C LEU A 173 -13.75 -1.94 4.18
N LYS A 174 -14.78 -1.19 4.61
CA LYS A 174 -15.27 -0.01 3.88
C LYS A 174 -14.18 1.03 3.66
N TYR A 175 -13.38 1.31 4.68
CA TYR A 175 -12.28 2.26 4.59
C TYR A 175 -11.23 1.84 3.56
N PHE A 176 -10.75 0.58 3.62
CA PHE A 176 -9.69 0.10 2.74
C PHE A 176 -10.12 -0.09 1.29
N THR A 177 -11.38 -0.48 1.07
CA THR A 177 -11.88 -0.78 -0.28
C THR A 177 -12.58 0.41 -0.93
N GLY A 178 -13.02 1.39 -0.13
CA GLY A 178 -13.89 2.47 -0.60
C GLY A 178 -15.29 1.99 -1.02
N LEU A 179 -15.64 0.73 -0.72
CA LEU A 179 -16.89 0.10 -1.10
C LEU A 179 -17.82 -0.10 0.09
N GLU A 180 -19.11 -0.23 -0.19
CA GLU A 180 -20.13 -0.62 0.79
C GLU A 180 -20.64 -2.03 0.47
N PRO A 181 -20.04 -3.09 1.05
CA PRO A 181 -20.50 -4.47 0.88
C PRO A 181 -21.98 -4.62 1.24
N LYS A 182 -22.73 -5.44 0.51
CA LYS A 182 -24.11 -5.75 0.90
C LYS A 182 -24.10 -6.76 2.04
N ILE A 183 -24.69 -6.42 3.18
CA ILE A 183 -24.89 -7.37 4.28
C ILE A 183 -26.06 -8.30 3.90
N LEU A 184 -25.78 -9.60 3.80
CA LEU A 184 -26.79 -10.63 3.51
C LEU A 184 -27.44 -11.17 4.78
N SER A 185 -26.63 -11.48 5.80
CA SER A 185 -27.12 -12.01 7.07
C SER A 185 -26.16 -11.73 8.23
N TYR A 186 -26.63 -11.96 9.45
CA TYR A 186 -25.84 -11.96 10.68
C TYR A 186 -26.06 -13.28 11.40
N GLU A 187 -25.04 -14.14 11.42
CA GLU A 187 -25.11 -15.48 11.98
C GLU A 187 -23.83 -15.79 12.75
N GLN A 188 -23.96 -16.48 13.89
CA GLN A 188 -22.82 -16.89 14.72
C GLN A 188 -21.86 -15.73 15.08
N ASN A 189 -22.42 -14.55 15.36
CA ASN A 189 -21.69 -13.31 15.64
C ASN A 189 -20.82 -12.78 14.49
N LYS A 190 -21.07 -13.20 13.25
CA LYS A 190 -20.40 -12.73 12.03
C LYS A 190 -21.39 -12.15 11.04
N LEU A 191 -20.95 -11.17 10.26
CA LEU A 191 -21.67 -10.65 9.11
C LEU A 191 -21.31 -11.51 7.89
N LEU A 192 -22.33 -12.00 7.18
CA LEU A 192 -22.17 -12.50 5.83
C LEU A 192 -22.34 -11.33 4.86
N LEU A 193 -21.30 -11.05 4.09
CA LEU A 193 -21.28 -9.99 3.10
C LEU A 193 -21.30 -10.60 1.70
N ASP A 194 -22.03 -9.95 0.79
CA ASP A 194 -21.86 -10.12 -0.65
C ASP A 194 -20.95 -9.02 -1.17
N PHE A 195 -19.90 -9.43 -1.87
CA PHE A 195 -18.81 -8.56 -2.24
C PHE A 195 -18.53 -8.67 -3.73
N GLU A 196 -18.76 -7.59 -4.48
CA GLU A 196 -18.21 -7.38 -5.81
C GLU A 196 -17.05 -6.41 -5.67
N ASN A 197 -15.83 -6.89 -5.86
CA ASN A 197 -14.64 -6.09 -5.62
C ASN A 197 -13.50 -6.45 -6.57
N ILE A 198 -12.52 -5.56 -6.59
CA ILE A 198 -11.23 -5.69 -7.27
C ILE A 198 -10.22 -6.52 -6.46
N TYR A 199 -10.49 -6.92 -5.22
CA TYR A 199 -9.59 -7.76 -4.42
C TYR A 199 -10.23 -9.12 -4.11
N ASP A 200 -9.44 -10.18 -4.20
CA ASP A 200 -9.86 -11.54 -3.88
C ASP A 200 -10.02 -11.78 -2.36
N ASP A 201 -10.59 -12.94 -2.00
CA ASP A 201 -10.86 -13.34 -0.63
C ASP A 201 -9.62 -13.29 0.27
N LYS A 202 -8.46 -13.71 -0.24
CA LYS A 202 -7.22 -13.74 0.54
C LYS A 202 -6.72 -12.33 0.81
N GLN A 203 -6.80 -11.45 -0.17
CA GLN A 203 -6.44 -10.05 -0.07
C GLN A 203 -7.37 -9.28 0.87
N ILE A 204 -8.68 -9.57 0.83
CA ILE A 204 -9.61 -8.95 1.78
C ILE A 204 -9.40 -9.48 3.20
N ASN A 205 -9.17 -10.78 3.37
CA ASN A 205 -8.80 -11.31 4.67
C ASN A 205 -7.51 -10.69 5.20
N PHE A 206 -6.54 -10.36 4.33
CA PHE A 206 -5.37 -9.59 4.70
C PHE A 206 -5.74 -8.18 5.18
N LEU A 207 -6.44 -7.39 4.34
CA LEU A 207 -6.79 -5.99 4.63
C LEU A 207 -7.64 -5.84 5.90
N VAL A 208 -8.47 -6.84 6.20
CA VAL A 208 -9.40 -6.79 7.34
C VAL A 208 -8.78 -7.26 8.65
N ASN A 209 -7.90 -8.27 8.61
CA ASN A 209 -7.38 -8.91 9.83
C ASN A 209 -5.97 -8.48 10.20
N PHE A 210 -5.20 -7.95 9.26
CA PHE A 210 -3.83 -7.48 9.53
C PHE A 210 -3.78 -6.02 9.99
N PHE A 211 -4.89 -5.28 9.87
CA PHE A 211 -5.08 -3.88 10.29
C PHE A 211 -6.29 -3.72 11.21
#